data_AF-A0AAD8KDJ8-F1
#
_entry.id   AF-A0AAD8KDJ8-F1
#
_cell.length_a   1.000
_cell.length_b   1.000
_cell.length_c   1.000
_cell.angle_alpha   90.00
_cell.angle_beta   90.00
_cell.angle_gamma   90.00
#
_symmetry.space_group_name_H-M   'P 1'
#
loop_
_entity.id
_entity.type
_entity.pdbx_description
1 polymer ?
#
loop_
_entity_poly.entity_id
_entity_poly.type
_entity_poly.pdbx_seq_one_letter_code
_entity_poly.pdbx_strand_id
1 'polypeptide(L)' 'MSSSSALISAFALVFAITLPTAVHPHPFAPAPAPTSHGTSIDQGIAYLLMLLALVLTYIIHTTDTPLNLS' A
#
# COMPACT_ATOMS: atom_id res chain seq x y z
N MET A 1 -17.70 21.18 -4.29
CA MET A 1 -17.30 20.18 -5.29
C MET A 1 -15.85 19.71 -5.08
N SER A 2 -15.41 19.46 -3.83
CA SER A 2 -14.01 19.11 -3.52
C SER A 2 -13.82 17.64 -3.12
N SER A 3 -14.86 16.99 -2.57
CA SER A 3 -14.76 15.61 -2.08
C SER A 3 -14.77 14.57 -3.21
N SER A 4 -15.45 14.86 -4.33
CA SER A 4 -15.58 13.92 -5.45
C SER A 4 -14.29 13.81 -6.29
N SER A 5 -13.58 14.92 -6.51
CA SER A 5 -12.30 14.92 -7.24
C SER A 5 -11.18 14.24 -6.45
N ALA A 6 -11.19 14.34 -5.12
CA ALA A 6 -10.22 13.66 -4.26
C ALA A 6 -10.30 12.13 -4.39
N LEU A 7 -11.53 11.58 -4.44
CA LEU A 7 -11.73 10.14 -4.61
C LEU A 7 -11.25 9.65 -5.98
N ILE A 8 -11.53 10.42 -7.04
CA ILE A 8 -11.08 10.10 -8.40
C ILE A 8 -9.56 10.15 -8.49
N SER A 9 -8.92 11.14 -7.87
CA SER A 9 -7.45 11.25 -7.82
C SER A 9 -6.80 10.08 -7.08
N ALA A 10 -7.39 9.65 -5.95
CA ALA A 10 -6.88 8.51 -5.20
C ALA A 10 -7.01 7.21 -6.00
N PHE A 11 -8.14 6.99 -6.67
CA PHE A 11 -8.35 5.82 -7.53
C PHE A 11 -7.39 5.81 -8.73
N ALA A 12 -7.21 6.95 -9.40
CA ALA A 12 -6.28 7.08 -10.52
C ALA A 12 -4.83 6.80 -10.12
N LEU A 13 -4.43 7.26 -8.92
CA LEU A 13 -3.08 7.03 -8.40
C LEU A 13 -2.84 5.55 -8.08
N VAL A 14 -3.80 4.88 -7.41
CA VAL A 14 -3.72 3.44 -7.15
C VAL A 14 -3.65 2.68 -8.46
N PHE A 15 -4.53 2.98 -9.42
CA PHE A 15 -4.55 2.33 -10.73
C PHE A 15 -3.21 2.52 -11.47
N ALA A 16 -2.66 3.74 -11.49
CA ALA A 16 -1.38 4.03 -12.13
C ALA A 16 -0.19 3.29 -11.50
N ILE A 17 -0.20 3.10 -10.17
CA ILE A 17 0.85 2.34 -9.47
C ILE A 17 0.72 0.83 -9.74
N THR A 18 -0.51 0.33 -9.83
CA THR A 18 -0.78 -1.10 -10.05
C THR A 18 -0.69 -1.54 -11.51
N LEU A 19 -0.69 -0.60 -12.47
CA LEU A 19 -0.64 -0.94 -13.88
C LEU A 19 0.77 -1.43 -14.23
N PRO A 20 0.93 -2.70 -14.64
CA PRO A 20 2.24 -3.23 -14.97
C PRO A 20 2.79 -2.48 -16.19
N THR A 21 3.94 -1.82 -16.02
CA THR A 21 4.65 -1.17 -17.11
C THR A 21 5.02 -2.24 -18.14
N ALA A 22 4.47 -2.15 -19.35
CA ALA A 22 4.79 -3.07 -20.43
C ALA A 22 6.29 -2.96 -20.75
N VAL A 23 7.07 -3.93 -20.29
CA VAL A 23 8.50 -4.04 -20.58
C VAL A 23 8.63 -4.43 -22.05
N HIS A 24 9.30 -3.58 -22.84
CA HIS A 24 9.61 -3.87 -24.23
C HIS A 24 10.50 -5.12 -24.31
N PRO A 25 10.18 -6.14 -25.14
CA PRO A 25 11.02 -7.33 -25.23
C PRO A 25 12.39 -6.99 -25.85
N HIS A 26 13.45 -7.10 -25.06
CA HIS A 26 14.83 -7.03 -25.57
C HIS A 26 15.19 -8.37 -26.26
N PRO A 27 15.87 -8.37 -27.42
CA PRO A 27 16.30 -9.60 -28.08
C PRO A 27 17.25 -10.42 -27.20
N PHE A 28 16.98 -11.73 -27.10
CA PHE A 28 17.53 -12.66 -26.11
C PHE A 28 19.02 -12.98 -26.26
N ALA A 29 19.80 -12.78 -25.20
CA ALA A 29 20.72 -13.80 -24.68
C ALA A 29 19.96 -14.58 -23.57
N PRO A 30 20.29 -15.83 -23.22
CA PRO A 30 19.65 -16.54 -22.12
C PRO A 30 19.80 -15.74 -20.82
N ALA A 31 18.76 -14.98 -20.48
CA ALA A 31 18.74 -14.15 -19.30
C ALA A 31 18.52 -15.06 -18.08
N PRO A 32 19.21 -14.81 -16.95
CA PRO A 32 18.92 -15.47 -15.67
C PRO A 32 17.41 -15.48 -15.41
N ALA A 33 16.90 -16.56 -14.82
CA ALA A 33 15.48 -16.71 -14.52
C ALA A 33 14.93 -15.43 -13.84
N PRO A 34 13.72 -14.96 -14.19
CA PRO A 34 13.16 -13.77 -13.59
C PRO A 34 13.11 -13.98 -12.08
N THR A 35 13.88 -13.22 -11.33
CA THR A 35 13.66 -13.10 -9.90
C THR A 35 12.30 -12.44 -9.74
N SER A 36 11.32 -13.18 -9.24
CA SER A 36 9.95 -12.73 -9.06
C SER A 36 9.90 -11.66 -7.98
N HIS A 37 10.11 -10.40 -8.36
CA HIS A 37 9.96 -9.21 -7.51
C HIS A 37 8.47 -8.89 -7.27
N GLY A 38 7.60 -9.89 -7.11
CA GLY A 38 6.21 -9.71 -6.69
C GLY A 38 6.10 -9.32 -5.21
N THR A 39 7.15 -9.60 -4.43
CA THR A 39 7.17 -9.39 -2.98
C THR A 39 7.25 -7.92 -2.58
N SER A 40 7.72 -7.00 -3.43
CA SER A 40 7.83 -5.59 -3.06
C SER A 40 6.46 -4.93 -2.89
N ILE A 41 5.48 -5.32 -3.71
CA ILE A 41 4.08 -4.86 -3.57
C ILE A 41 3.46 -5.50 -2.32
N ASP A 42 3.65 -6.80 -2.13
CA ASP A 42 3.14 -7.52 -0.95
C ASP A 42 3.76 -6.99 0.36
N GLN A 43 5.04 -6.61 0.34
CA GLN A 43 5.76 -6.04 1.48
C GLN A 43 5.26 -4.62 1.81
N GLY A 44 4.97 -3.81 0.79
CA GLY A 44 4.34 -2.51 0.98
C GLY A 44 2.96 -2.63 1.62
N ILE A 45 2.12 -3.54 1.11
CA ILE A 45 0.80 -3.84 1.69
C ILE A 45 0.96 -4.38 3.12
N ALA A 46 1.92 -5.28 3.36
CA ALA A 46 2.19 -5.82 4.70
C ALA A 46 2.59 -4.72 5.71
N TYR A 47 3.46 -3.77 5.33
CA TYR A 47 3.80 -2.64 6.19
C TYR A 47 2.61 -1.71 6.45
N LEU A 48 1.77 -1.46 5.44
CA LEU A 48 0.55 -0.66 5.62
C LEU A 48 -0.46 -1.35 6.55
N LEU A 49 -0.66 -2.67 6.40
CA LEU A 49 -1.52 -3.46 7.28
C LEU A 49 -0.95 -3.50 8.72
N MET A 50 0.37 -3.62 8.87
CA MET A 50 1.04 -3.58 10.18
C MET A 50 0.86 -2.22 10.86
N LEU A 51 1.03 -1.12 10.12
CA LEU A 51 0.84 0.23 10.65
C LEU A 51 -0.63 0.50 11.00
N LEU A 52 -1.56 0.07 10.14
CA LEU A 52 -2.99 0.15 10.40
C LEU A 52 -3.36 -0.61 11.68
N ALA A 53 -2.86 -1.84 11.85
CA ALA A 53 -3.09 -2.62 13.06
C ALA A 53 -2.56 -1.90 14.31
N LEU A 54 -1.35 -1.35 14.25
CA LEU A 54 -0.76 -0.60 15.36
C LEU A 54 -1.62 0.60 15.76
N VAL A 55 -2.10 1.37 14.78
CA VAL A 55 -2.98 2.52 15.00
C VAL A 55 -4.33 2.09 15.57
N LEU A 56 -4.94 1.02 15.04
CA LEU A 56 -6.22 0.50 15.54
C LEU A 56 -6.10 0.04 17.00
N THR A 57 -5.05 -0.71 17.34
CA THR A 57 -4.80 -1.15 18.72
C THR A 57 -4.57 0.05 19.65
N TYR A 58 -3.82 1.06 19.20
CA TYR A 58 -3.62 2.29 19.96
C TYR A 58 -4.93 3.05 20.20
N ILE A 59 -5.77 3.18 19.16
CA ILE A 59 -7.07 3.85 19.23
C ILE A 59 -8.00 3.13 20.22
N ILE A 60 -8.11 1.80 20.13
CA ILE A 60 -8.95 1.00 21.04
C ILE A 60 -8.42 1.13 22.48
N HIS A 61 -7.11 0.98 22.68
CA HIS A 61 -6.51 1.12 24.00
C HIS A 61 -6.68 2.51 24.63
N THR A 62 -6.61 3.58 23.82
CA THR A 62 -6.85 4.95 24.32
C THR A 62 -8.34 5.28 24.50
N THR A 63 -9.26 4.60 23.82
CA THR A 63 -10.70 4.81 24.00
C THR A 63 -11.24 4.07 25.22
N ASP A 64 -10.61 2.95 25.58
CA ASP A 64 -10.94 2.18 26.79
C ASP A 64 -10.26 2.71 28.06
N THR A 65 -9.31 3.65 27.93
CA THR A 65 -8.66 4.30 29.08
C THR A 65 -9.38 5.59 29.44
N PRO A 66 -10.25 5.60 30.48
CA PRO A 66 -10.74 6.86 31.03
C PRO A 66 -9.53 7.62 31.58
N LEU A 67 -9.32 8.85 31.11
CA LEU A 67 -8.36 9.78 31.69
C LEU A 67 -8.81 10.13 33.13
N ASN A 68 -8.55 9.24 34.08
CA ASN A 68 -8.73 9.49 35.50
C ASN A 68 -7.50 10.24 36.01
N LEU A 69 -7.54 11.56 35.83
CA LEU A 69 -6.59 12.53 36.36
C LEU A 69 -7.31 13.42 37.39
N SER A 70 -7.84 12.83 38.47
CA SER A 70 -8.08 13.47 39.78
C SER A 70 -8.99 12.63 40.67
#